data_AF-A0A537VZD4-F1
#
_entry.id   AF-A0A537VZD4-F1
#
_cell.length_a   1.000
_cell.length_b   1.000
_cell.length_c   1.000
_cell.angle_alpha   90.00
_cell.angle_beta   90.00
_cell.angle_gamma   90.00
#
_symmetry.space_group_name_H-M   'P 1'
#
loop_
_entity.id
_entity.type
_entity.pdbx_description
1 polymer ?
#
loop_
_entity_poly.entity_id
_entity_poly.type
_entity_poly.pdbx_seq_one_letter_code
_entity_poly.pdbx_strand_id
1 'polypeptide(L)'
;MADQLRLPAAGARAGADREAESLIRSLVASLPLLEAVLGAGASHPYIVYLALCSVAGQVSVMGRSLVPPAFAPYDHNDLRATFEPVLAYISRKVDEGVTASFTAHQFRYEEGVYSLMFDRAWAGKRLAVGVRGGAAMNEQEVVRWGRESVIGSRSRMRSMRESRVLGAR
;
A
#
# COMPACT_ATOMS: atom_id res chain seq x y z
N MET A 1 -31.05 -1.40 -10.41
CA MET A 1 -29.91 -1.62 -11.32
C MET A 1 -28.64 -1.60 -10.50
N ALA A 2 -28.20 -2.78 -10.08
CA ALA A 2 -26.98 -2.96 -9.29
C ALA A 2 -25.81 -2.98 -10.26
N ASP A 3 -25.04 -1.88 -10.28
CA ASP A 3 -23.72 -1.88 -10.90
C ASP A 3 -22.79 -2.70 -10.01
N GLN A 4 -22.82 -4.01 -10.23
CA GLN A 4 -21.85 -4.92 -9.66
C GLN A 4 -20.48 -4.50 -10.19
N LEU A 5 -19.71 -3.83 -9.34
CA LEU A 5 -18.26 -3.92 -9.38
C LEU A 5 -17.90 -5.39 -9.28
N ARG A 6 -17.85 -6.05 -10.44
CA ARG A 6 -17.18 -7.32 -10.63
C ARG A 6 -15.79 -7.10 -10.10
N LEU A 7 -15.53 -7.67 -8.92
CA LEU A 7 -14.19 -8.05 -8.51
C LEU A 7 -13.57 -8.73 -9.73
N PRO A 8 -12.40 -8.26 -10.18
CA PRO A 8 -11.88 -8.75 -11.42
C PRO A 8 -11.61 -10.25 -11.22
N ALA A 9 -11.89 -11.05 -12.26
CA ALA A 9 -11.88 -12.52 -12.21
C ALA A 9 -10.64 -13.05 -11.47
N ALA A 10 -10.68 -14.25 -10.89
CA ALA A 10 -9.57 -14.81 -10.09
C ALA A 10 -8.16 -14.62 -10.71
N GLY A 11 -8.04 -14.56 -12.04
CA GLY A 11 -6.81 -14.20 -12.75
C GLY A 11 -6.31 -12.75 -12.60
N ALA A 12 -7.19 -11.77 -12.42
CA ALA A 12 -6.84 -10.37 -12.17
C ALA A 12 -6.50 -10.09 -10.70
N ARG A 13 -7.08 -10.84 -9.76
CA ARG A 13 -6.66 -10.84 -8.34
C ARG A 13 -5.26 -11.45 -8.20
N ALA A 14 -5.03 -12.61 -8.85
CA ALA A 14 -3.70 -13.20 -8.96
C ALA A 14 -2.69 -12.31 -9.71
N GLY A 15 -3.15 -11.52 -10.69
CA GLY A 15 -2.33 -10.51 -11.36
C GLY A 15 -1.92 -9.36 -10.43
N ALA A 16 -2.86 -8.81 -9.67
CA ALA A 16 -2.60 -7.74 -8.69
C ALA A 16 -1.69 -8.22 -7.54
N ASP A 17 -1.87 -9.44 -7.05
CA ASP A 17 -1.02 -10.02 -6.01
C ASP A 17 0.42 -10.23 -6.51
N ARG A 18 0.60 -10.68 -7.76
CA ARG A 18 1.92 -10.82 -8.40
C ARG A 18 2.59 -9.47 -8.65
N GLU A 19 1.81 -8.46 -9.04
CA GLU A 19 2.31 -7.11 -9.25
C GLU A 19 2.76 -6.49 -7.93
N ALA A 20 1.97 -6.63 -6.87
CA ALA A 20 2.34 -6.21 -5.52
C ALA A 20 3.60 -6.95 -5.01
N GLU A 21 3.68 -8.27 -5.22
CA GLU A 21 4.86 -9.06 -4.87
C GLU A 21 6.11 -8.58 -5.62
N SER A 22 5.97 -8.29 -6.92
CA SER A 22 7.05 -7.73 -7.74
C SER A 22 7.52 -6.38 -7.22
N LEU A 23 6.60 -5.48 -6.88
CA LEU A 23 6.92 -4.17 -6.30
C LEU A 23 7.63 -4.30 -4.95
N ILE A 24 7.15 -5.19 -4.07
CA ILE A 24 7.80 -5.47 -2.77
C ILE A 24 9.20 -6.03 -2.99
N ARG A 25 9.37 -7.01 -3.90
CA ARG A 25 10.69 -7.57 -4.22
C ARG A 25 11.64 -6.48 -4.70
N SER A 26 11.20 -5.59 -5.57
CA SER A 26 12.00 -4.47 -6.07
C SER A 26 12.32 -3.43 -5.00
N LEU A 27 11.44 -3.19 -4.02
CA LEU A 27 11.74 -2.29 -2.90
C LEU A 27 12.78 -2.91 -1.96
N VAL A 28 12.66 -4.21 -1.68
CA VAL A 28 13.45 -4.87 -0.62
C VAL A 28 14.79 -5.39 -1.13
N ALA A 29 14.93 -5.72 -2.42
CA ALA A 29 16.13 -6.38 -2.96
C ALA A 29 17.46 -5.65 -2.67
N SER A 30 17.47 -4.32 -2.71
CA SER A 30 18.67 -3.51 -2.48
C SER A 30 18.78 -2.93 -1.06
N LEU A 31 17.75 -3.07 -0.23
CA LEU A 31 17.75 -2.48 1.13
C LEU A 31 18.85 -3.04 2.02
N PRO A 32 19.07 -4.37 2.12
CA PRO A 32 20.10 -4.89 3.02
C PRO A 32 21.51 -4.37 2.69
N LEU A 33 21.82 -4.18 1.41
CA LEU A 33 23.09 -3.58 0.98
C LEU A 33 23.18 -2.13 1.43
N LEU A 34 22.15 -1.32 1.15
CA LEU A 34 22.12 0.09 1.53
C LEU A 34 22.21 0.25 3.06
N GLU A 35 21.46 -0.55 3.81
CA GLU A 35 21.45 -0.57 5.27
C GLU A 35 22.83 -0.93 5.84
N ALA A 36 23.50 -1.95 5.29
CA ALA A 36 24.84 -2.32 5.72
C ALA A 36 25.86 -1.21 5.46
N VAL A 37 25.78 -0.56 4.29
CA VAL A 37 26.66 0.56 3.93
C VAL A 37 26.43 1.76 4.84
N LEU A 38 25.18 2.13 5.12
CA LEU A 38 24.87 3.27 5.99
C LEU A 38 25.14 2.96 7.47
N GLY A 39 24.82 1.74 7.91
CA GLY A 39 24.98 1.28 9.28
C GLY A 39 26.43 1.13 9.74
N ALA A 40 27.38 1.02 8.80
CA ALA A 40 28.81 0.99 9.11
C ALA A 40 29.33 2.29 9.75
N GLY A 41 28.63 3.42 9.58
CA GLY A 41 28.97 4.72 10.21
C GLY A 41 30.26 5.39 9.69
N ALA A 42 31.05 4.72 8.86
CA ALA A 42 32.32 5.20 8.32
C ALA A 42 32.50 4.90 6.82
N SER A 43 31.40 4.68 6.09
CA SER A 43 31.44 4.36 4.66
C SER A 43 31.93 5.53 3.83
N HIS A 44 32.90 5.28 2.96
CA HIS A 44 33.35 6.27 2.00
C HIS A 44 32.18 6.67 1.06
N PRO A 45 31.98 7.96 0.70
CA PRO A 45 30.78 8.38 -0.02
C PRO A 45 30.61 7.70 -1.38
N TYR A 46 31.70 7.33 -2.05
CA TYR A 46 31.64 6.54 -3.29
C TYR A 46 30.88 5.21 -3.13
N ILE A 47 31.04 4.52 -2.00
CA ILE A 47 30.33 3.25 -1.72
C ILE A 47 28.83 3.51 -1.53
N VAL A 48 28.49 4.59 -0.83
CA VAL A 48 27.10 5.03 -0.65
C VAL A 48 26.47 5.36 -2.00
N TYR A 49 27.19 6.08 -2.87
CA TYR A 49 26.74 6.41 -4.22
C TYR A 49 26.43 5.15 -5.05
N LEU A 50 27.34 4.17 -5.08
CA LEU A 50 27.11 2.91 -5.79
C LEU A 50 25.91 2.12 -5.23
N ALA A 51 25.74 2.08 -3.90
CA ALA A 51 24.59 1.45 -3.27
C ALA A 51 23.27 2.14 -3.70
N LEU A 52 23.25 3.47 -3.76
CA LEU A 52 22.09 4.23 -4.25
C LEU A 52 21.82 3.99 -5.74
N CYS A 53 22.85 3.88 -6.59
CA CYS A 53 22.67 3.51 -8.00
C CYS A 53 22.05 2.11 -8.14
N SER A 54 22.43 1.15 -7.28
CA SER A 54 21.80 -0.17 -7.23
C SER A 54 20.32 -0.08 -6.89
N VAL A 55 19.96 0.72 -5.86
CA VAL A 55 18.56 0.99 -5.50
C VAL A 55 17.80 1.61 -6.66
N ALA A 56 18.37 2.63 -7.33
CA ALA A 56 17.77 3.27 -8.50
C ALA A 56 17.48 2.27 -9.64
N GLY A 57 18.34 1.28 -9.83
CA GLY A 57 18.11 0.17 -10.74
C GLY A 57 16.92 -0.69 -10.32
N GLN A 58 16.86 -1.11 -9.06
CA GLN A 58 15.77 -1.96 -8.55
C GLN A 58 14.40 -1.27 -8.60
N VAL A 59 14.32 0.01 -8.21
CA VAL A 59 13.06 0.77 -8.19
C VAL A 59 12.65 1.28 -9.57
N SER A 60 13.47 1.10 -10.61
CA SER A 60 13.15 1.58 -11.96
C SER A 60 11.82 1.02 -12.49
N VAL A 61 11.50 -0.23 -12.13
CA VAL A 61 10.27 -0.93 -12.54
C VAL A 61 8.99 -0.36 -11.92
N MET A 62 9.09 0.52 -10.92
CA MET A 62 7.96 1.07 -10.15
C MET A 62 7.20 2.21 -10.87
N GLY A 63 7.35 2.35 -12.17
CA GLY A 63 6.67 3.41 -12.91
C GLY A 63 6.76 3.21 -14.42
N ARG A 64 6.39 4.25 -15.18
CA ARG A 64 6.21 4.15 -16.65
C ARG A 64 7.50 3.88 -17.43
N SER A 65 8.65 4.27 -16.89
CA SER A 65 9.97 4.01 -17.49
C SER A 65 10.70 2.92 -16.72
N LEU A 66 10.97 1.79 -17.37
CA LEU A 66 11.62 0.63 -16.76
C LEU A 66 13.15 0.75 -16.69
N VAL A 67 13.73 1.81 -17.27
CA VAL A 67 15.17 2.02 -17.34
C VAL A 67 15.52 3.32 -16.62
N PRO A 68 16.47 3.30 -15.66
CA PRO A 68 16.97 4.52 -15.04
C PRO A 68 17.78 5.35 -16.04
N PRO A 69 17.81 6.68 -15.89
CA PRO A 69 18.68 7.52 -16.69
C PRO A 69 20.16 7.20 -16.39
N ALA A 70 21.05 7.58 -17.30
CA ALA A 70 22.47 7.61 -17.00
C ALA A 70 22.74 8.70 -15.95
N PHE A 71 23.14 8.30 -14.75
CA PHE A 71 23.55 9.23 -13.70
C PHE A 71 24.96 9.78 -14.00
N ALA A 72 25.24 10.99 -13.48
CA ALA A 72 26.55 11.59 -13.62
C ALA A 72 27.63 10.74 -12.91
N PRO A 73 28.89 10.78 -13.39
CA PRO A 73 30.01 10.20 -12.66
C PRO A 73 30.10 10.76 -11.25
N TYR A 74 30.61 9.95 -10.31
CA TYR A 74 30.86 10.41 -8.95
C TYR A 74 31.93 11.51 -8.92
N ASP A 75 31.60 12.67 -8.35
CA ASP A 75 32.53 13.74 -8.05
C ASP A 75 32.61 13.95 -6.53
N HIS A 76 33.78 13.64 -5.95
CA HIS A 76 33.99 13.82 -4.51
C HIS A 76 33.99 15.29 -4.07
N ASN A 77 34.30 16.20 -5.00
CA ASN A 77 34.37 17.63 -4.73
C ASN A 77 32.98 18.29 -4.80
N ASP A 78 32.01 17.63 -5.46
CA ASP A 78 30.62 18.06 -5.51
C ASP A 78 29.67 16.89 -5.21
N LEU A 79 29.60 16.53 -3.94
CA LEU A 79 28.71 15.47 -3.45
C LEU A 79 27.24 15.84 -3.66
N ARG A 80 26.87 17.12 -3.65
CA ARG A 80 25.48 17.52 -3.85
C ARG A 80 25.05 17.18 -5.27
N ALA A 81 25.79 17.67 -6.27
CA ALA A 81 25.48 17.39 -7.67
C ALA A 81 25.54 15.88 -8.01
N THR A 82 26.38 15.13 -7.30
CA THR A 82 26.49 13.67 -7.46
C THR A 82 25.26 12.92 -6.92
N PHE A 83 24.82 13.24 -5.70
CA PHE A 83 23.79 12.44 -5.00
C PHE A 83 22.36 12.89 -5.31
N GLU A 84 22.13 14.20 -5.45
CA GLU A 84 20.79 14.79 -5.59
C GLU A 84 20.00 14.19 -6.76
N PRO A 85 20.56 13.97 -7.98
CA PRO A 85 19.82 13.36 -9.08
C PRO A 85 19.38 11.92 -8.81
N VAL A 86 20.23 11.13 -8.13
CA VAL A 86 19.93 9.73 -7.80
C VAL A 86 18.83 9.65 -6.75
N LEU A 87 18.96 10.46 -5.69
CA LEU A 87 17.96 10.53 -4.62
C LEU A 87 16.61 11.01 -5.15
N ALA A 88 16.59 12.09 -5.94
CA ALA A 88 15.36 12.60 -6.55
C ALA A 88 14.71 11.56 -7.47
N TYR A 89 15.50 10.82 -8.24
CA TYR A 89 14.99 9.73 -9.06
C TYR A 89 14.35 8.61 -8.22
N ILE A 90 15.03 8.15 -7.16
CA ILE A 90 14.51 7.10 -6.27
C ILE A 90 13.19 7.55 -5.62
N SER A 91 13.16 8.76 -5.03
CA SER A 91 11.95 9.30 -4.41
C SER A 91 10.78 9.34 -5.39
N ARG A 92 11.00 9.89 -6.59
CA ARG A 92 9.96 9.94 -7.62
C ARG A 92 9.45 8.55 -8.00
N LYS A 93 10.34 7.55 -8.11
CA LYS A 93 9.96 6.17 -8.44
C LYS A 93 9.14 5.49 -7.35
N VAL A 94 9.50 5.72 -6.09
CA VAL A 94 8.72 5.24 -4.96
C VAL A 94 7.35 5.92 -4.94
N ASP A 95 7.27 7.22 -5.18
CA ASP A 95 6.00 7.94 -5.24
C ASP A 95 5.10 7.48 -6.40
N GLU A 96 5.69 7.17 -7.57
CA GLU A 96 4.98 6.60 -8.72
C GLU A 96 4.44 5.18 -8.42
N GLY A 97 5.25 4.32 -7.81
CA GLY A 97 4.91 2.91 -7.60
C GLY A 97 4.11 2.61 -6.35
N VAL A 98 4.30 3.40 -5.28
CA VAL A 98 3.55 3.31 -4.03
C VAL A 98 2.32 4.21 -4.15
N THR A 99 1.49 3.95 -5.15
CA THR A 99 0.15 4.52 -5.18
C THR A 99 -0.73 3.72 -4.21
N ALA A 100 -0.67 4.03 -2.92
CA ALA A 100 -1.72 3.61 -2.00
C ALA A 100 -3.02 4.30 -2.45
N SER A 101 -3.79 3.63 -3.31
CA SER A 101 -5.08 4.13 -3.83
C SER A 101 -6.18 4.20 -2.77
N PHE A 102 -5.83 3.92 -1.51
CA PHE A 102 -6.73 3.97 -0.37
C PHE A 102 -5.98 4.40 0.90
N THR A 103 -6.68 5.11 1.76
CA THR A 103 -6.25 5.35 3.15
C THR A 103 -7.00 4.37 4.04
N ALA A 104 -6.27 3.52 4.78
CA ALA A 104 -6.88 2.58 5.70
C ALA A 104 -7.20 3.26 7.04
N HIS A 105 -8.44 3.13 7.52
CA HIS A 105 -8.85 3.55 8.85
C HIS A 105 -9.27 2.32 9.66
N GLN A 106 -8.63 2.11 10.82
CA GLN A 106 -8.90 0.96 11.67
C GLN A 106 -10.20 1.14 12.46
N PHE A 107 -11.00 0.07 12.53
CA PHE A 107 -12.12 -0.02 13.44
C PHE A 107 -11.63 -0.40 14.84
N ARG A 108 -12.21 0.22 15.87
CA ARG A 108 -12.09 -0.23 17.26
C ARG A 108 -13.19 -1.24 17.56
N TYR A 109 -12.83 -2.31 18.26
CA TYR A 109 -13.78 -3.31 18.72
C TYR A 109 -14.13 -3.06 20.19
N GLU A 110 -15.38 -2.69 20.44
CA GLU A 110 -15.89 -2.35 21.77
C GLU A 110 -17.31 -2.93 21.90
N GLU A 111 -17.65 -3.55 23.03
CA GLU A 111 -19.02 -4.05 23.32
C GLU A 111 -19.61 -4.96 22.23
N GLY A 112 -18.78 -5.78 21.57
CA GLY A 112 -19.25 -6.70 20.53
C GLY A 112 -19.50 -6.05 19.17
N VAL A 113 -19.06 -4.81 18.97
CA VAL A 113 -19.20 -4.09 17.70
C VAL A 113 -17.90 -3.46 17.24
N TYR A 114 -17.69 -3.46 15.92
CA TYR A 114 -16.63 -2.69 15.28
C TYR A 114 -17.13 -1.28 14.99
N SER A 115 -16.40 -0.26 15.45
CA SER A 115 -16.77 1.15 15.27
C SER A 115 -15.58 2.02 14.91
N LEU A 116 -15.85 3.13 14.21
CA LEU A 116 -14.90 4.19 13.94
C LEU A 116 -15.63 5.53 13.91
N MET A 117 -14.89 6.63 13.94
CA MET A 117 -15.47 7.95 13.70
C MET A 117 -15.54 8.20 12.19
N PHE A 118 -16.74 8.40 11.65
CA PHE A 118 -16.91 8.67 10.24
C PHE A 118 -16.56 10.12 9.93
N ASP A 119 -15.52 10.35 9.14
CA ASP A 119 -15.14 11.69 8.70
C ASP A 119 -16.10 12.18 7.59
N ARG A 120 -16.57 13.42 7.69
CA ARG A 120 -17.41 14.03 6.64
C ARG A 120 -16.70 14.09 5.29
N ALA A 121 -15.37 14.16 5.27
CA ALA A 121 -14.57 14.13 4.04
C ALA A 121 -14.67 12.79 3.28
N TRP A 122 -15.25 11.75 3.89
CA TRP A 122 -15.50 10.46 3.26
C TRP A 122 -16.87 10.38 2.58
N ALA A 123 -17.78 11.31 2.90
CA ALA A 123 -19.12 11.33 2.32
C ALA A 123 -19.04 11.47 0.80
N GLY A 124 -19.83 10.66 0.08
CA GLY A 124 -19.87 10.66 -1.39
C GLY A 124 -18.69 9.95 -2.07
N LYS A 125 -17.71 9.44 -1.31
CA LYS A 125 -16.62 8.61 -1.85
C LYS A 125 -17.01 7.14 -1.87
N ARG A 126 -16.35 6.36 -2.74
CA ARG A 126 -16.42 4.90 -2.69
C ARG A 126 -15.56 4.42 -1.53
N LEU A 127 -16.19 3.70 -0.60
CA LEU A 127 -15.53 3.14 0.58
C LEU A 127 -15.53 1.61 0.47
N ALA A 128 -14.48 0.97 0.97
CA ALA A 128 -14.38 -0.48 1.08
C ALA A 128 -14.15 -0.86 2.54
N VAL A 129 -14.78 -1.94 2.99
CA VAL A 129 -14.55 -2.52 4.32
C VAL A 129 -13.68 -3.75 4.15
N GLY A 130 -12.46 -3.69 4.66
CA GLY A 130 -11.58 -4.85 4.74
C GLY A 130 -12.00 -5.75 5.90
N VAL A 131 -12.19 -7.04 5.63
CA VAL A 131 -12.53 -8.05 6.65
C VAL A 131 -11.42 -9.09 6.69
N ARG A 132 -10.97 -9.41 7.91
CA ARG A 132 -10.03 -10.50 8.17
C ARG A 132 -10.71 -11.55 9.04
N GLY A 133 -10.79 -12.79 8.55
CA GLY A 133 -11.30 -13.92 9.31
C GLY A 133 -10.37 -14.31 10.45
N GLY A 134 -10.93 -14.93 11.50
CA GLY A 134 -10.14 -15.64 12.50
C GLY A 134 -9.45 -16.87 11.89
N ALA A 135 -8.44 -17.41 12.58
CA ALA A 135 -7.61 -18.52 12.09
C ALA A 135 -8.41 -19.80 11.72
N ALA A 136 -9.62 -19.96 12.25
CA ALA A 136 -10.50 -21.11 11.99
C ALA A 136 -11.56 -20.86 10.89
N MET A 137 -11.66 -19.64 10.33
CA MET A 137 -12.68 -19.30 9.33
C MET A 137 -12.14 -19.48 7.90
N ASN A 138 -12.94 -20.08 7.03
CA ASN A 138 -12.65 -20.16 5.60
C ASN A 138 -13.14 -18.90 4.84
N GLU A 139 -12.70 -18.74 3.58
CA GLU A 139 -13.03 -17.54 2.78
C GLU A 139 -14.54 -17.31 2.62
N GLN A 140 -15.33 -18.39 2.47
CA GLN A 140 -16.78 -18.28 2.29
C GLN A 140 -17.46 -17.78 3.57
N GLU A 141 -17.01 -18.24 4.74
CA GLU A 141 -17.49 -17.78 6.03
C GLU A 141 -17.17 -16.30 6.28
N VAL A 142 -15.98 -15.86 5.88
CA VAL A 142 -15.56 -14.45 5.98
C VAL A 142 -16.41 -13.56 5.07
N VAL A 143 -16.62 -13.97 3.81
CA VAL A 143 -17.47 -13.23 2.86
C VAL A 143 -18.92 -13.17 3.35
N ARG A 144 -19.44 -14.28 3.87
CA ARG A 144 -20.79 -14.36 4.43
C ARG A 144 -20.96 -13.40 5.61
N TRP A 145 -20.02 -13.44 6.57
CA TRP A 145 -20.02 -12.52 7.72
C TRP A 145 -20.03 -11.05 7.27
N GLY A 146 -19.21 -10.69 6.28
CA GLY A 146 -19.17 -9.32 5.75
C GLY A 146 -20.48 -8.89 5.10
N ARG A 147 -21.14 -9.79 4.36
CA ARG A 147 -22.43 -9.51 3.68
C ARG A 147 -23.62 -9.44 4.64
N GLU A 148 -23.58 -10.21 5.72
CA GLU A 148 -24.64 -10.26 6.74
C GLU A 148 -24.44 -9.21 7.85
N SER A 149 -23.34 -8.45 7.81
CA SER A 149 -23.05 -7.39 8.78
C SER A 149 -24.01 -6.21 8.65
N VAL A 150 -24.52 -5.73 9.79
CA VAL A 150 -25.32 -4.51 9.87
C VAL A 150 -24.40 -3.31 10.04
N ILE A 151 -24.41 -2.38 9.08
CA ILE A 151 -23.54 -1.20 9.04
C ILE A 151 -24.38 0.06 9.10
N GLY A 152 -24.21 0.87 10.15
CA GLY A 152 -24.96 2.10 10.32
C GLY A 152 -24.46 2.96 11.48
N SER A 153 -25.06 4.14 11.63
CA SER A 153 -24.80 5.05 12.75
C SER A 153 -25.22 4.44 14.08
N ARG A 154 -24.46 4.68 15.15
CA ARG A 154 -24.76 4.15 16.50
C ARG A 154 -26.20 4.38 16.96
N SER A 155 -26.76 5.57 16.70
CA SER A 155 -28.14 5.92 17.09
C SER A 155 -29.24 5.13 16.39
N ARG A 156 -28.96 4.55 15.21
CA ARG A 156 -29.92 3.76 14.42
C ARG A 156 -29.70 2.25 14.51
N MET A 157 -28.64 1.82 15.19
CA MET A 157 -28.23 0.42 15.20
C MET A 157 -29.28 -0.52 15.82
N ARG A 158 -29.95 -0.08 16.89
CA ARG A 158 -31.02 -0.86 17.55
C ARG A 158 -32.19 -1.10 16.61
N SER A 159 -32.74 -0.02 16.03
CA SER A 159 -33.88 -0.12 15.10
C SER A 159 -33.53 -0.91 13.84
N MET A 160 -32.30 -0.81 13.36
CA MET A 160 -31.82 -1.56 12.18
C MET A 160 -31.74 -3.07 12.44
N ARG A 161 -31.29 -3.48 13.64
CA ARG A 161 -31.27 -4.88 14.06
C ARG A 161 -32.68 -5.45 14.18
N GLU A 162 -33.59 -4.71 14.80
CA GLU A 162 -34.99 -5.12 14.99
C GLU A 162 -35.75 -5.26 13.67
N SER A 163 -35.48 -4.36 12.71
CA SER A 163 -36.11 -4.37 11.38
C SER A 163 -35.37 -5.24 10.34
N ARG A 164 -34.27 -5.91 10.74
CA ARG A 164 -33.38 -6.69 9.85
C ARG A 164 -32.88 -5.92 8.63
N VAL A 165 -32.67 -4.61 8.78
CA VAL A 165 -32.12 -3.75 7.73
C VAL A 165 -30.60 -3.68 7.89
N LEU A 166 -29.88 -4.14 6.87
CA LEU A 166 -28.40 -4.18 6.87
C LEU A 166 -27.76 -2.77 6.86
N GLY A 167 -28.45 -1.76 6.34
CA GLY A 167 -27.94 -0.38 6.31
C GLY A 167 -27.11 -0.06 5.09
N ALA A 168 -25.93 0.52 5.30
CA ALA A 168 -25.01 0.85 4.21
C ALA A 168 -24.54 -0.42 3.49
N ARG A 169 -24.38 -0.33 2.16
CA ARG A 169 -23.95 -1.41 1.27
C ARG A 169 -22.85 -0.94 0.35
#